data_AF-A0A3L6VWX2-F1
#
_entry.id   AF-A0A3L6VWX2-F1
#
_cell.length_a   1.000
_cell.length_b   1.000
_cell.length_c   1.000
_cell.angle_alpha   90.00
_cell.angle_beta   90.00
_cell.angle_gamma   90.00
#
_symmetry.space_group_name_H-M   'P 1'
#
loop_
_entity.id
_entity.type
_entity.pdbx_description
1 polymer ?
#
loop_
_entity_poly.entity_id
_entity_poly.type
_entity_poly.pdbx_seq_one_letter_code
_entity_poly.pdbx_strand_id
1 'polypeptide(L)'
;MVRSATGRELTDDERTALYHRLLQLKKNGRVSSGDIKELMRTFHVSQQTISHILLRGCQMAAETGCAKVASRKKGRCVKAFKLEGDNVYKLPHLKKDVQLKSGTVALSPPCDEDVTLALDALESRLDDEHLVDEIVRILGPALNIVDDV
;
A
#
# COMPACT_ATOMS: atom_id res chain seq x y z
N MET A 1 1.82 21.82 11.46
CA MET A 1 3.00 21.06 11.90
C MET A 1 3.29 19.98 10.87
N VAL A 2 4.37 20.12 10.09
CA VAL A 2 4.74 19.16 9.05
C VAL A 2 5.33 17.92 9.72
N ARG A 3 4.67 16.76 9.59
CA ARG A 3 5.27 15.47 9.97
C ARG A 3 6.29 15.13 8.89
N SER A 4 7.57 15.26 9.21
CA SER A 4 8.64 14.74 8.36
C SER A 4 8.43 13.24 8.21
N ALA A 5 8.16 12.78 6.99
CA ALA A 5 8.13 11.37 6.67
C ALA A 5 9.56 10.83 6.83
N THR A 6 9.87 10.25 7.98
CA THR A 6 11.14 9.55 8.23
C THR A 6 11.12 8.24 7.45
N GLY A 7 11.39 8.34 6.15
CA GLY A 7 11.35 7.24 5.18
C GLY A 7 12.59 6.36 5.15
N ARG A 8 13.43 6.33 6.21
CA ARG A 8 14.47 5.30 6.34
C ARG A 8 13.93 4.19 7.23
N GLU A 9 13.34 3.19 6.58
CA GLU A 9 12.98 1.95 7.28
C GLU A 9 14.28 1.28 7.75
N LEU A 10 14.39 0.98 9.05
CA LEU A 10 15.50 0.14 9.51
C LEU A 10 15.32 -1.25 8.92
N THR A 11 16.40 -1.77 8.36
CA THR A 11 16.54 -3.18 8.01
C THR A 11 16.45 -4.05 9.27
N ASP A 12 16.05 -5.31 9.10
CA ASP A 12 15.90 -6.22 10.25
C ASP A 12 17.25 -6.47 10.96
N ASP A 13 18.36 -6.41 10.22
CA ASP A 13 19.72 -6.52 10.76
C ASP A 13 20.07 -5.30 11.62
N GLU A 14 19.78 -4.08 11.16
CA GLU A 14 19.97 -2.85 11.95
C GLU A 14 19.13 -2.85 13.22
N ARG A 15 17.87 -3.33 13.14
CA ARG A 15 16.99 -3.44 14.32
C ARG A 15 17.56 -4.40 15.36
N THR A 16 18.19 -5.48 14.90
CA THR A 16 18.81 -6.50 15.76
C THR A 16 20.10 -5.97 16.37
N ALA A 17 20.98 -5.35 15.58
CA ALA A 17 22.20 -4.70 16.07
C ALA A 17 21.91 -3.61 17.11
N LEU A 18 20.90 -2.76 16.85
CA LEU A 18 20.45 -1.72 17.77
C LEU A 18 19.98 -2.33 19.11
N TYR A 19 19.21 -3.43 19.06
CA TYR A 19 18.75 -4.12 20.27
C TYR A 19 19.93 -4.72 21.07
N HIS A 20 20.89 -5.37 20.43
CA HIS A 20 22.09 -5.88 21.12
C HIS A 20 22.90 -4.76 21.76
N ARG A 21 23.05 -3.62 21.07
CA ARG A 21 23.77 -2.45 21.63
C ARG A 21 23.06 -1.86 22.84
N LEU A 22 21.72 -1.80 22.81
CA LEU A 22 20.92 -1.38 23.96
C LEU A 22 21.11 -2.31 25.17
N LEU A 23 21.18 -3.63 24.96
CA LEU A 23 21.41 -4.58 26.04
C LEU A 23 22.80 -4.39 26.67
N GLN A 24 23.83 -4.10 25.86
CA GLN A 24 25.18 -3.81 26.35
C GLN A 24 25.24 -2.51 27.18
N LEU A 25 24.45 -1.51 26.80
CA LEU A 25 24.42 -0.18 27.46
C LEU A 25 23.51 -0.14 28.70
N LYS A 26 22.67 -1.16 28.91
CA LYS A 26 21.73 -1.23 30.04
C LYS A 26 22.47 -1.53 31.35
N LYS A 27 23.09 -0.52 31.95
CA LYS A 27 23.62 -0.58 33.33
C LYS A 27 22.51 -0.24 34.32
N ASN A 28 22.27 -1.08 35.33
CA ASN A 28 21.27 -0.86 36.39
C ASN A 28 19.81 -0.72 35.91
N GLY A 29 19.46 -1.42 34.84
CA GLY A 29 18.08 -1.44 34.34
C GLY A 29 17.66 -0.26 33.47
N ARG A 30 18.50 0.79 33.34
CA ARG A 30 18.25 1.96 32.50
C ARG A 30 19.39 2.19 31.50
N VAL A 31 19.03 2.70 30.32
CA VAL A 31 19.99 3.21 29.34
C VAL A 31 20.12 4.71 29.59
N SER A 32 21.35 5.25 29.59
CA SER A 32 21.54 6.68 29.85
C SER A 32 20.98 7.54 28.71
N SER A 33 20.58 8.77 29.00
CA SER A 33 20.11 9.71 27.97
C SER A 33 21.19 10.03 26.94
N GLY A 34 22.46 10.03 27.36
CA GLY A 34 23.62 10.23 26.48
C GLY A 34 23.75 9.10 25.45
N ASP A 35 23.67 7.86 25.92
CA ASP A 35 23.75 6.65 25.09
C ASP A 35 22.60 6.59 24.08
N ILE A 36 21.38 6.97 24.49
CA ILE A 36 20.23 7.05 23.58
C ILE A 36 20.49 8.08 22.47
N LYS A 37 21.04 9.26 22.80
CA LYS A 37 21.39 10.29 21.81
C LYS A 37 22.52 9.84 20.87
N GLU A 38 23.43 8.99 21.32
CA GLU A 38 24.45 8.37 20.47
C GLU A 38 23.81 7.38 19.50
N LEU A 39 22.98 6.47 19.99
CA LEU A 39 22.25 5.51 19.15
C LEU A 39 21.35 6.18 18.12
N MET A 40 20.71 7.29 18.47
CA MET A 40 19.92 8.09 17.52
C MET A 40 20.77 8.61 16.36
N ARG A 41 22.01 9.05 16.65
CA ARG A 41 22.94 9.56 15.64
C ARG A 41 23.49 8.42 14.77
N THR A 42 23.88 7.30 15.37
CA THR A 42 24.48 6.16 14.66
C THR A 42 23.49 5.46 13.73
N PHE A 43 22.25 5.25 14.20
CA PHE A 43 21.23 4.55 13.41
C PHE A 43 20.27 5.49 12.67
N HIS A 44 20.46 6.82 12.76
CA HIS A 44 19.60 7.84 12.15
C HIS A 44 18.11 7.68 12.49
N VAL A 45 17.82 7.36 13.76
CA VAL A 45 16.47 7.04 14.25
C VAL A 45 16.01 7.99 15.34
N SER A 46 14.69 8.10 15.47
CA SER A 46 14.09 8.81 16.60
C SER A 46 14.26 8.02 17.91
N GLN A 47 14.28 8.74 19.04
CA GLN A 47 14.22 8.13 20.38
C GLN A 47 13.00 7.20 20.53
N GLN A 48 11.85 7.57 19.95
CA GLN A 48 10.64 6.74 19.99
C GLN A 48 10.85 5.38 19.33
N THR A 49 11.57 5.34 18.21
CA THR A 49 11.92 4.11 17.50
C THR A 49 12.80 3.19 18.37
N ILE A 50 13.81 3.76 19.03
CA ILE A 50 14.70 3.03 19.96
C ILE A 50 13.88 2.44 21.12
N SER A 51 13.03 3.26 21.74
CA SER A 51 12.15 2.82 22.84
C SER A 51 11.20 1.69 22.42
N HIS A 52 10.58 1.80 21.24
CA HIS A 52 9.70 0.76 20.72
C HIS A 52 10.43 -0.55 20.45
N ILE A 53 11.65 -0.49 19.89
CA ILE A 53 12.48 -1.68 19.66
C ILE A 53 12.83 -2.35 20.98
N LEU A 54 13.27 -1.57 21.98
CA LEU A 54 13.65 -2.09 23.30
C LEU A 54 12.46 -2.77 24.00
N LEU A 55 11.34 -2.07 24.11
CA LEU A 55 10.14 -2.57 24.79
C LEU A 55 9.67 -3.88 24.14
N ARG A 56 9.61 -3.89 22.81
CA ARG A 56 9.18 -5.06 22.05
C ARG A 56 10.15 -6.23 22.17
N GLY A 57 11.45 -5.98 22.10
CA GLY A 57 12.46 -7.02 22.30
C GLY A 57 12.35 -7.67 23.67
N CYS A 58 12.16 -6.87 24.72
CA CYS A 58 11.91 -7.38 26.08
C CYS A 58 10.61 -8.20 26.19
N GLN A 59 9.51 -7.73 25.59
CA GLN A 59 8.23 -8.46 25.60
C GLN A 59 8.33 -9.82 24.90
N MET A 60 8.93 -9.85 23.70
CA MET A 60 9.09 -11.08 22.92
C MET A 60 10.08 -12.05 23.60
N ALA A 61 11.13 -11.53 24.25
CA ALA A 61 12.03 -12.36 25.04
C ALA A 61 11.33 -13.01 26.23
N ALA A 62 10.40 -12.30 26.90
CA ALA A 62 9.61 -12.86 27.99
C ALA A 62 8.59 -13.91 27.52
N GLU A 63 7.99 -13.72 26.33
CA GLU A 63 6.94 -14.60 25.80
C GLU A 63 7.49 -15.85 25.10
N THR A 64 8.55 -15.70 24.30
CA THR A 64 9.08 -16.77 23.42
C THR A 64 10.46 -17.26 23.87
N GLY A 65 11.05 -16.66 24.90
CA GLY A 65 12.44 -16.93 25.32
C GLY A 65 13.50 -16.26 24.44
N CYS A 66 13.11 -15.63 23.31
CA CYS A 66 14.00 -14.98 22.35
C CYS A 66 13.45 -13.62 21.90
N ALA A 67 14.32 -12.61 21.79
CA ALA A 67 13.92 -11.28 21.34
C ALA A 67 13.70 -11.23 19.82
N LYS A 68 12.46 -11.07 19.36
CA LYS A 68 12.13 -10.88 17.94
C LYS A 68 11.83 -9.41 17.63
N VAL A 69 12.84 -8.69 17.17
CA VAL A 69 12.77 -7.23 16.93
C VAL A 69 12.49 -6.81 15.48
N ALA A 70 12.51 -7.76 14.52
CA ALA A 70 12.25 -7.53 13.09
C ALA A 70 10.91 -6.81 12.80
N SER A 71 10.87 -6.07 11.69
CA SER A 71 9.68 -5.37 11.20
C SER A 71 8.53 -6.35 10.92
N ARG A 72 7.29 -5.98 11.26
CA ARG A 72 6.08 -6.79 11.00
C ARG A 72 5.42 -6.46 9.65
N LYS A 73 6.07 -5.63 8.82
CA LYS A 73 5.51 -5.18 7.54
C LYS A 73 5.32 -6.35 6.55
N LYS A 74 6.06 -7.45 6.72
CA LYS A 74 5.85 -8.68 5.95
C LYS A 74 4.55 -9.37 6.40
N GLY A 75 3.49 -9.23 5.58
CA GLY A 75 2.28 -10.07 5.65
C GLY A 75 0.95 -9.37 5.98
N ARG A 76 0.89 -8.04 6.14
CA ARG A 76 -0.41 -7.36 6.41
C ARG A 76 -0.54 -5.91 5.97
N CYS A 77 0.44 -5.34 5.26
CA CYS A 77 0.19 -4.13 4.48
C CYS A 77 -0.41 -4.57 3.15
N VAL A 78 -1.74 -4.53 3.08
CA VAL A 78 -2.47 -4.70 1.82
C VAL A 78 -1.83 -3.75 0.80
N LYS A 79 -1.34 -4.28 -0.32
CA LYS A 79 -0.91 -3.46 -1.46
C LYS A 79 -2.15 -2.70 -1.93
N ALA A 80 -2.31 -1.47 -1.48
CA ALA A 80 -3.39 -0.62 -1.93
C ALA A 80 -3.02 -0.11 -3.33
N PHE A 81 -3.95 -0.34 -4.27
CA PHE A 81 -3.95 0.15 -5.66
C PHE A 81 -2.96 -0.53 -6.61
N LYS A 82 -3.43 -1.61 -7.24
CA LYS A 82 -3.03 -1.96 -8.60
C LYS A 82 -4.09 -1.38 -9.54
N LEU A 83 -3.70 -0.72 -10.63
CA LEU A 83 -4.60 -0.60 -11.78
C LEU A 83 -4.96 -2.04 -12.21
N GLU A 84 -6.25 -2.33 -12.41
CA GLU A 84 -6.83 -3.69 -12.57
C GLU A 84 -6.88 -4.57 -11.31
N GLY A 85 -6.76 -3.99 -10.11
CA GLY A 85 -6.97 -4.75 -8.87
C GLY A 85 -8.45 -4.97 -8.58
N ASP A 86 -8.86 -6.21 -8.32
CA ASP A 86 -10.19 -6.49 -7.77
C ASP A 86 -10.41 -5.70 -6.48
N ASN A 87 -11.57 -5.04 -6.35
CA ASN A 87 -12.03 -4.33 -5.14
C ASN A 87 -12.33 -5.28 -3.96
N VAL A 88 -11.63 -6.40 -3.87
CA VAL A 88 -11.70 -7.37 -2.77
C VAL A 88 -10.91 -6.81 -1.59
N TYR A 89 -11.46 -5.77 -0.97
CA TYR A 89 -10.94 -5.23 0.27
C TYR A 89 -11.16 -6.24 1.40
N LYS A 90 -10.08 -6.69 2.04
CA LYS A 90 -10.16 -7.36 3.34
C LYS A 90 -10.43 -6.34 4.42
N LEU A 91 -11.68 -5.87 4.50
CA LEU A 91 -12.15 -4.94 5.53
C LEU A 91 -12.37 -5.73 6.83
N PRO A 92 -11.48 -5.62 7.84
CA PRO A 92 -11.55 -6.48 9.02
C PRO A 92 -12.82 -6.24 9.86
N HIS A 93 -13.33 -5.01 9.85
CA HIS A 93 -14.55 -4.63 10.56
C HIS A 93 -15.83 -5.07 9.85
N LEU A 94 -15.77 -5.20 8.51
CA LEU A 94 -16.94 -5.58 7.71
C LEU A 94 -17.05 -7.09 7.50
N LYS A 95 -16.05 -7.87 7.94
CA LYS A 95 -16.00 -9.34 7.87
C LYS A 95 -16.38 -9.90 6.47
N LYS A 96 -16.08 -9.17 5.39
CA LYS A 96 -16.41 -9.57 4.00
C LYS A 96 -15.91 -10.98 3.68
N ASP A 97 -14.72 -11.35 4.17
CA ASP A 97 -14.14 -12.69 4.00
C ASP A 97 -14.97 -13.81 4.65
N VAL A 98 -15.68 -13.51 5.75
CA VAL A 98 -16.56 -14.48 6.43
C VAL A 98 -17.87 -14.62 5.68
N GLN A 99 -18.42 -13.51 5.18
CA GLN A 99 -19.66 -13.47 4.41
C GLN A 99 -19.51 -14.13 3.03
N LEU A 100 -18.32 -14.01 2.40
CA LEU A 100 -17.98 -14.72 1.17
C LEU A 100 -18.02 -16.24 1.37
N LYS A 101 -17.46 -16.73 2.49
CA LYS A 101 -17.43 -18.17 2.81
C LYS A 101 -18.80 -18.74 3.14
N SER A 102 -19.71 -17.92 3.68
CA SER A 102 -21.08 -18.32 3.97
C SER A 102 -22.03 -18.14 2.77
N GLY A 103 -21.55 -17.65 1.62
CA GLY A 103 -22.34 -17.46 0.40
C GLY A 103 -23.48 -16.45 0.54
N THR A 104 -23.49 -15.64 1.60
CA THR A 104 -24.66 -14.84 2.00
C THR A 104 -24.73 -13.51 1.24
N VAL A 105 -23.62 -13.05 0.65
CA VAL A 105 -23.54 -11.73 0.00
C VAL A 105 -22.70 -11.81 -1.27
N ALA A 106 -23.27 -11.36 -2.40
CA ALA A 106 -22.52 -11.12 -3.63
C ALA A 106 -21.52 -9.98 -3.40
N LEU A 107 -20.21 -10.27 -3.54
CA LEU A 107 -19.16 -9.27 -3.31
C LEU A 107 -19.11 -8.18 -4.38
N SER A 108 -19.62 -8.50 -5.56
CA SER A 108 -19.89 -7.57 -6.65
C SER A 108 -21.40 -7.50 -6.79
N PRO A 109 -22.08 -6.48 -6.22
CA PRO A 109 -23.47 -6.27 -6.55
C PRO A 109 -23.57 -6.08 -8.07
N PRO A 110 -24.61 -6.65 -8.72
CA PRO A 110 -24.85 -6.36 -10.13
C PRO A 110 -24.96 -4.85 -10.30
N CYS A 111 -24.36 -4.33 -11.37
CA CYS A 111 -24.60 -2.95 -11.78
C CYS A 111 -26.09 -2.79 -12.07
N ASP A 112 -26.61 -1.60 -11.81
CA ASP A 112 -27.98 -1.27 -12.18
C ASP A 112 -28.15 -1.47 -13.70
N GLU A 113 -29.30 -1.99 -14.12
CA GLU A 113 -29.58 -2.30 -15.51
C GLU A 113 -29.53 -1.03 -16.37
N ASP A 114 -30.02 0.10 -15.85
CA ASP A 114 -29.99 1.39 -16.55
C ASP A 114 -28.55 1.88 -16.75
N VAL A 115 -27.68 1.64 -15.76
CA VAL A 115 -26.26 2.00 -15.85
C VAL A 115 -25.55 1.14 -16.88
N THR A 116 -25.88 -0.15 -16.94
CA THR A 116 -25.31 -1.08 -17.91
C THR A 116 -25.73 -0.70 -19.32
N LEU A 117 -27.02 -0.43 -19.54
CA LEU A 117 -27.55 0.04 -20.82
C LEU A 117 -26.94 1.37 -21.26
N ALA A 118 -26.70 2.29 -20.33
CA ALA A 118 -26.06 3.57 -20.63
C ALA A 118 -24.59 3.41 -21.07
N LEU A 119 -23.87 2.44 -20.49
CA LEU A 119 -22.50 2.13 -20.89
C LEU A 119 -22.45 1.47 -22.28
N ASP A 120 -23.32 0.51 -22.54
CA ASP A 120 -23.40 -0.16 -23.86
C ASP A 120 -23.77 0.86 -24.96
N ALA A 121 -24.71 1.77 -24.66
CA ALA A 121 -25.08 2.83 -25.59
C ALA A 121 -23.93 3.84 -25.84
N LEU A 122 -23.09 4.09 -24.84
CA LEU A 122 -21.92 4.93 -25.01
C LEU A 122 -20.85 4.24 -25.86
N GLU A 123 -20.59 2.95 -25.63
CA GLU A 123 -19.64 2.15 -26.42
C GLU A 123 -20.06 2.10 -27.90
N SER A 124 -21.33 1.80 -28.17
CA SER A 124 -21.85 1.82 -29.55
C SER A 124 -21.68 3.17 -30.23
N ARG A 125 -21.86 4.28 -29.49
CA ARG A 125 -21.67 5.63 -30.04
C ARG A 125 -20.21 5.92 -30.39
N LEU A 126 -19.27 5.44 -29.58
CA LEU A 126 -17.84 5.61 -29.83
C LEU A 126 -17.40 4.80 -31.06
N ASP A 127 -17.95 3.60 -31.23
CA ASP A 127 -17.70 2.77 -32.42
C ASP A 127 -18.21 3.46 -33.70
N ASP A 128 -19.41 4.06 -33.63
CA ASP A 128 -19.97 4.83 -34.74
C ASP A 128 -19.11 6.07 -35.08
N GLU A 129 -18.66 6.82 -34.08
CA GLU A 129 -17.75 7.96 -34.28
C GLU A 129 -16.44 7.53 -34.94
N HIS A 130 -15.84 6.42 -34.49
CA HIS A 130 -14.63 5.87 -35.10
C HIS A 130 -14.85 5.40 -36.55
N LEU A 131 -16.03 4.81 -36.85
CA LEU A 131 -16.38 4.42 -38.21
C LEU A 131 -16.52 5.64 -39.13
N VAL A 132 -17.16 6.72 -38.65
CA VAL A 132 -17.28 7.97 -39.40
C VAL A 132 -15.91 8.56 -39.68
N ASP A 133 -15.02 8.61 -38.70
CA ASP A 133 -13.64 9.10 -38.87
C ASP A 133 -12.87 8.28 -39.93
N GLU A 134 -13.04 6.95 -39.90
CA GLU A 134 -12.44 6.04 -40.89
C GLU A 134 -12.99 6.29 -42.30
N ILE A 135 -14.29 6.50 -42.44
CA ILE A 135 -14.93 6.82 -43.72
C ILE A 135 -14.42 8.18 -44.25
N VAL A 136 -14.35 9.20 -43.40
CA VAL A 136 -13.81 10.52 -43.75
C VAL A 136 -12.35 10.42 -44.17
N ARG A 137 -11.55 9.57 -43.50
CA ARG A 137 -10.16 9.30 -43.86
C ARG A 137 -10.03 8.66 -45.26
N ILE A 138 -10.93 7.74 -45.62
CA ILE A 138 -10.91 7.06 -46.92
C ILE A 138 -11.44 7.96 -48.04
N LEU A 139 -12.55 8.66 -47.81
CA LEU A 139 -13.26 9.45 -48.83
C LEU A 139 -12.76 10.90 -48.92
N GLY A 140 -12.17 11.45 -47.86
CA GLY A 140 -11.64 12.82 -47.83
C GLY A 140 -10.63 13.10 -48.94
N PRO A 141 -9.62 12.24 -49.16
CA PRO A 141 -8.70 12.38 -50.29
C PRO A 141 -9.37 12.27 -51.67
N ALA A 142 -10.46 11.50 -51.79
CA ALA A 142 -11.20 11.34 -53.03
C ALA A 142 -12.11 12.53 -53.35
N LEU A 143 -12.57 13.27 -52.33
CA LEU A 143 -13.39 14.47 -52.47
C LEU A 143 -12.57 15.76 -52.59
N ASN A 144 -11.32 15.78 -52.12
CA ASN A 144 -10.40 16.92 -52.25
C ASN A 144 -9.65 17.00 -53.60
N ILE A 145 -10.20 16.44 -54.69
CA ILE A 145 -9.61 16.52 -56.04
C ILE A 145 -9.99 17.82 -56.78
N VAL A 146 -10.79 18.72 -56.20
CA VAL A 146 -11.19 19.97 -56.88
C VAL A 146 -11.02 21.18 -55.96
N ASP A 147 -9.80 21.67 -55.84
CA ASP A 147 -9.49 23.09 -55.59
C ASP A 147 -8.08 23.37 -56.11
N ASP A 148 -7.88 23.27 -57.43
CA ASP A 148 -6.73 23.87 -58.13
C ASP A 148 -7.14 24.25 -59.56
N VAL A 149 -7.76 25.43 -59.70
CA VAL A 149 -7.74 26.32 -60.88
C VAL A 149 -7.82 27.77 -60.41
#